data_AF-A0A560SQH7-F1
#
_entry.id   AF-A0A560SQH7-F1
#
_cell.length_a   1.000
_cell.length_b   1.000
_cell.length_c   1.000
_cell.angle_alpha   90.00
_cell.angle_beta   90.00
_cell.angle_gamma   90.00
#
_symmetry.space_group_name_H-M   'P 1'
#
loop_
_entity.id
_entity.type
_entity.pdbx_description
1 polymer ?
#
loop_
_entity_poly.entity_id
_entity_poly.type
_entity_poly.pdbx_seq_one_letter_code
_entity_poly.pdbx_strand_id
1 'polypeptide(L)'
;MTDYRGLILDDTREGAPESAISQLETSLGARLPEDYRQFLQTCNGATVEYDVLATMSNGDKELLSFLLYGLDPGETYESNPYELEQLRRQPGFPATGLLPIGRDGGASVLLLDLREGRQDIGAMVAGLPAWTGRRQQGDEYVVLADSFNAYLDLLHLSQERIVEHINHFVISADTIEATLEWLDQGSPGWRERYREVWNARVVDRPI
;
A
#
# COMPACT_ATOMS: atom_id res chain seq x y z
N MET A 1 -6.80 2.56 13.20
CA MET A 1 -7.96 2.18 12.38
C MET A 1 -8.79 3.38 11.96
N THR A 2 -8.70 3.69 10.67
CA THR A 2 -9.51 4.69 9.95
C THR A 2 -10.18 3.97 8.79
N ASP A 3 -11.51 4.05 8.67
CA ASP A 3 -12.19 3.59 7.46
C ASP A 3 -11.97 4.60 6.35
N TYR A 4 -11.43 4.13 5.23
CA TYR A 4 -11.30 4.91 4.02
C TYR A 4 -11.67 4.05 2.81
N ARG A 5 -12.77 4.41 2.15
CA ARG A 5 -13.29 3.71 0.97
C ARG A 5 -13.56 2.22 1.19
N GLY A 6 -14.00 1.84 2.39
CA GLY A 6 -14.25 0.43 2.69
C GLY A 6 -12.97 -0.37 2.92
N LEU A 7 -11.82 0.28 3.11
CA LEU A 7 -10.60 -0.31 3.66
C LEU A 7 -10.38 0.19 5.08
N ILE A 8 -9.98 -0.71 5.98
CA ILE A 8 -9.51 -0.32 7.30
C ILE A 8 -8.01 -0.06 7.24
N LEU A 9 -7.61 1.18 7.50
CA LEU A 9 -6.23 1.64 7.48
C LEU A 9 -5.70 1.85 8.90
N ASP A 10 -4.44 1.48 9.14
CA ASP A 10 -3.77 1.68 10.43
C ASP A 10 -2.69 2.75 10.37
N ASP A 11 -2.30 3.24 11.55
CA ASP A 11 -1.26 4.26 11.74
C ASP A 11 -1.42 5.54 10.90
N THR A 12 -2.68 5.88 10.55
CA THR A 12 -2.99 7.12 9.84
C THR A 12 -2.66 8.34 10.70
N ARG A 13 -2.07 9.37 10.10
CA ARG A 13 -1.72 10.63 10.76
C ARG A 13 -2.79 11.70 10.54
N GLU A 14 -2.65 12.83 11.24
CA GLU A 14 -3.46 14.01 10.98
C GLU A 14 -3.28 14.46 9.51
N GLY A 15 -4.39 14.89 8.90
CA GLY A 15 -4.45 15.29 7.50
C GLY A 15 -3.38 16.31 7.11
N ALA A 16 -2.74 16.08 5.96
CA ALA A 16 -1.72 16.98 5.45
C ALA A 16 -2.32 18.37 5.15
N PRO A 17 -1.68 19.46 5.62
CA PRO A 17 -2.17 20.81 5.36
C PRO A 17 -2.01 21.18 3.89
N GLU A 18 -2.92 22.01 3.38
CA GLU A 18 -2.92 22.48 1.98
C GLU A 18 -1.58 23.12 1.56
N SER A 19 -0.91 23.80 2.49
CA SER A 19 0.41 24.39 2.27
C SER A 19 1.49 23.34 2.01
N ALA A 20 1.48 22.21 2.72
CA ALA A 20 2.42 21.11 2.49
C ALA A 20 2.14 20.42 1.15
N ILE A 21 0.86 20.19 0.82
CA ILE A 21 0.45 19.65 -0.49
C ILE A 21 0.94 20.56 -1.62
N SER A 22 0.69 21.86 -1.51
CA SER A 22 1.13 22.85 -2.51
C SER A 22 2.66 22.90 -2.68
N GLN A 23 3.42 22.73 -1.59
CA GLN A 23 4.88 22.64 -1.64
C GLN A 23 5.36 21.37 -2.35
N LEU A 24 4.72 20.23 -2.08
CA LEU A 24 5.02 18.97 -2.77
C LEU A 24 4.70 19.08 -4.27
N GLU A 25 3.55 19.63 -4.64
CA GLU A 25 3.18 19.88 -6.05
C GLU A 25 4.20 20.77 -6.78
N THR A 26 4.66 21.83 -6.10
CA THR A 26 5.71 22.71 -6.62
C THR A 26 7.01 21.95 -6.85
N SER A 27 7.42 21.11 -5.89
CA SER A 27 8.61 20.26 -6.00
C SER A 27 8.49 19.22 -7.10
N LEU A 28 7.31 18.65 -7.33
CA LEU A 28 7.04 17.69 -8.39
C LEU A 28 6.93 18.33 -9.77
N GLY A 29 6.62 19.63 -9.84
CA GLY A 29 6.30 20.33 -11.09
C GLY A 29 4.95 19.90 -11.68
N ALA A 30 4.07 19.31 -10.87
CA ALA A 30 2.78 18.78 -11.27
C ALA A 30 1.76 18.91 -10.12
N ARG A 31 0.49 19.06 -10.46
CA ARG A 31 -0.62 18.95 -9.49
C ARG A 31 -0.80 17.48 -9.09
N LEU A 32 -1.11 17.24 -7.83
CA LEU A 32 -1.56 15.92 -7.39
C LEU A 32 -3.00 15.70 -7.85
N PRO A 33 -3.35 14.47 -8.27
CA PRO A 33 -4.74 14.06 -8.50
C PRO A 33 -5.60 14.26 -7.25
N GLU A 34 -6.86 14.63 -7.43
CA GLU A 34 -7.74 15.01 -6.34
C GLU A 34 -8.02 13.85 -5.36
N ASP A 35 -8.08 12.62 -5.87
CA ASP A 35 -8.25 11.43 -5.04
C ASP A 35 -7.07 11.21 -4.09
N TYR A 36 -5.83 11.37 -4.57
CA TYR A 36 -4.66 11.28 -3.73
C TYR A 36 -4.54 12.46 -2.74
N ARG A 37 -4.94 13.68 -3.16
CA ARG A 37 -5.04 14.84 -2.25
C ARG A 37 -6.02 14.57 -1.11
N GLN A 38 -7.20 14.04 -1.42
CA GLN A 38 -8.21 13.68 -0.42
C GLN A 38 -7.68 12.63 0.55
N PHE A 39 -6.94 11.63 0.06
CA PHE A 39 -6.29 10.64 0.92
C PHE A 39 -5.29 11.28 1.89
N LEU A 40 -4.39 12.13 1.40
CA LEU A 40 -3.42 12.83 2.26
C LEU A 40 -4.10 13.73 3.30
N GLN A 41 -5.21 14.39 2.94
CA GLN A 41 -5.98 15.24 3.85
C GLN A 41 -6.80 14.44 4.88
N THR A 42 -7.09 13.16 4.62
CA THR A 42 -7.94 12.33 5.50
C THR A 42 -7.13 11.38 6.36
N CYS A 43 -6.13 10.70 5.77
CA CYS A 43 -5.38 9.62 6.40
C CYS A 43 -3.88 9.90 6.54
N ASN A 44 -3.32 10.79 5.70
CA ASN A 44 -1.91 11.19 5.71
C ASN A 44 -0.89 10.05 5.93
N GLY A 45 -0.90 9.07 5.02
CA GLY A 45 -0.16 7.82 5.12
C GLY A 45 -0.96 6.74 5.83
N ALA A 46 -0.52 5.49 5.72
CA ALA A 46 -1.18 4.36 6.37
C ALA A 46 -0.32 3.09 6.32
N THR A 47 -0.40 2.29 7.38
CA THR A 47 -0.14 0.86 7.28
C THR A 47 -1.36 0.19 6.66
N VAL A 48 -1.16 -0.60 5.60
CA VAL A 48 -2.24 -1.34 4.92
C VAL A 48 -1.96 -2.83 4.89
N GLU A 49 -2.83 -3.57 5.56
CA GLU A 49 -2.82 -5.03 5.60
C GLU A 49 -3.57 -5.62 4.40
N TYR A 50 -3.26 -5.15 3.19
CA TYR A 50 -3.87 -5.63 1.95
C TYR A 50 -2.80 -5.91 0.89
N ASP A 51 -3.18 -6.74 -0.08
CA ASP A 51 -2.34 -7.14 -1.20
C ASP A 51 -2.89 -6.59 -2.52
N VAL A 52 -2.00 -6.35 -3.47
CA VAL A 52 -2.29 -6.05 -4.87
C VAL A 52 -1.56 -7.06 -5.76
N LEU A 53 -2.20 -7.46 -6.86
CA LEU A 53 -1.61 -8.39 -7.81
C LEU A 53 -0.92 -7.64 -8.95
N ALA A 54 0.41 -7.64 -8.96
CA ALA A 54 1.19 -7.13 -10.08
C ALA A 54 1.34 -8.22 -11.16
N THR A 55 1.12 -7.87 -12.42
CA THR A 55 1.40 -8.74 -13.57
C THR A 55 2.63 -8.21 -14.30
N MET A 56 3.71 -8.99 -14.28
CA MET A 56 4.99 -8.64 -14.87
C MET A 56 4.95 -8.80 -16.39
N SER A 57 5.94 -8.23 -17.08
CA SER A 57 6.11 -8.26 -18.54
C SER A 57 6.22 -9.66 -19.12
N ASN A 58 6.76 -10.62 -18.36
CA ASN A 58 6.83 -12.03 -18.74
C ASN A 58 5.52 -12.81 -18.48
N GLY A 59 4.49 -12.15 -17.94
CA GLY A 59 3.19 -12.73 -17.58
C GLY A 59 3.12 -13.33 -16.17
N ASP A 60 4.23 -13.35 -15.42
CA ASP A 60 4.22 -13.80 -14.04
C ASP A 60 3.39 -12.85 -13.17
N LYS A 61 2.79 -13.40 -12.11
CA LYS A 61 1.96 -12.66 -11.17
C LYS A 61 2.60 -12.67 -9.79
N GLU A 62 2.61 -11.51 -9.14
CA GLU A 62 3.13 -11.35 -7.79
C GLU A 62 2.15 -10.60 -6.91
N LEU A 63 1.97 -11.10 -5.69
CA LEU A 63 1.27 -10.36 -4.65
C LEU A 63 2.27 -9.42 -3.97
N LEU A 64 1.92 -8.14 -3.94
CA LEU A 64 2.68 -7.08 -3.32
C LEU A 64 1.83 -6.42 -2.25
N SER A 65 2.46 -5.96 -1.19
CA SER A 65 1.82 -5.19 -0.12
C SER A 65 2.70 -4.00 0.18
N PHE A 66 2.09 -2.82 0.20
CA PHE A 66 2.79 -1.55 0.29
C PHE A 66 2.24 -0.76 1.46
N LEU A 67 3.08 -0.35 2.40
CA LEU A 67 2.70 0.74 3.30
C LEU A 67 2.59 2.05 2.48
N LEU A 68 1.69 2.94 2.88
CA LEU A 68 1.44 4.21 2.19
C LEU A 68 2.12 5.36 2.93
N TYR A 69 2.94 6.12 2.20
CA TYR A 69 3.61 7.29 2.73
C TYR A 69 2.62 8.42 2.99
N GLY A 70 2.87 9.16 4.06
CA GLY A 70 2.22 10.46 4.26
C GLY A 70 3.07 11.62 3.73
N LEU A 71 2.68 12.81 4.15
CA LEU A 71 3.25 14.08 3.79
C LEU A 71 3.45 14.91 5.06
N ASP A 72 4.70 14.92 5.52
CA ASP A 72 5.16 15.73 6.64
C ASP A 72 6.61 16.18 6.37
N PRO A 73 6.83 17.48 6.09
CA PRO A 73 8.16 18.06 5.89
C PRO A 73 9.13 17.92 7.06
N GLY A 74 8.64 17.68 8.28
CA GLY A 74 9.47 17.46 9.47
C GLY A 74 9.96 16.03 9.63
N GLU A 75 9.38 15.08 8.90
CA GLU A 75 9.65 13.64 9.06
C GLU A 75 10.72 13.13 8.11
N THR A 76 11.41 12.07 8.54
CA THR A 76 12.59 11.53 7.84
C THR A 76 12.47 10.04 7.48
N TYR A 77 11.27 9.48 7.58
CA TYR A 77 10.99 8.08 7.26
C TYR A 77 9.51 7.92 6.88
N GLU A 78 9.22 7.20 5.81
CA GLU A 78 7.85 6.88 5.35
C GLU A 78 6.97 8.13 5.14
N SER A 79 7.63 9.22 4.74
CA SER A 79 7.02 10.53 4.61
C SER A 79 7.64 11.31 3.47
N ASN A 80 6.80 11.94 2.65
CA ASN A 80 7.24 12.95 1.71
C ASN A 80 7.42 14.30 2.44
N PRO A 81 8.39 15.13 2.03
CA PRO A 81 9.23 15.01 0.83
C PRO A 81 10.51 14.15 1.00
N TYR A 82 10.81 13.66 2.21
CA TYR A 82 12.07 12.95 2.47
C TYR A 82 12.30 11.76 1.52
N GLU A 83 11.29 10.90 1.34
CA GLU A 83 11.37 9.71 0.49
C GLU A 83 11.63 10.08 -0.98
N LEU A 84 10.91 11.09 -1.50
CA LEU A 84 11.14 11.65 -2.83
C LEU A 84 12.58 12.17 -3.00
N GLU A 85 13.12 12.86 -2.00
CA GLU A 85 14.49 13.36 -2.05
C GLU A 85 15.53 12.24 -2.03
N GLN A 86 15.30 11.14 -1.30
CA GLN A 86 16.19 9.98 -1.33
C GLN A 86 16.18 9.33 -2.71
N LEU A 87 15.02 9.10 -3.31
CA LEU A 87 14.94 8.50 -4.64
C LEU A 87 15.55 9.39 -5.73
N ARG A 88 15.38 10.71 -5.65
CA ARG A 88 16.01 11.67 -6.59
C ARG A 88 17.55 11.66 -6.55
N ARG A 89 18.17 11.15 -5.48
CA ARG A 89 19.63 10.96 -5.43
C ARG A 89 20.09 9.75 -6.24
N GLN A 90 19.19 8.84 -6.59
CA GLN A 90 19.52 7.66 -7.38
C GLN A 90 19.72 8.03 -8.86
N PRO A 91 20.75 7.49 -9.52
CA PRO A 91 20.96 7.71 -10.94
C PRO A 91 19.75 7.28 -11.77
N GLY A 92 19.24 8.18 -12.63
CA GLY A 92 18.14 7.87 -13.54
C GLY A 92 16.74 8.06 -12.98
N PHE A 93 16.59 8.38 -11.68
CA PHE A 93 15.27 8.73 -11.14
C PHE A 93 14.78 10.06 -11.75
N PRO A 94 13.53 10.17 -12.22
CA PRO A 94 13.01 11.39 -12.81
C PRO A 94 13.07 12.60 -11.88
N ALA A 95 13.50 13.74 -12.41
CA ALA A 95 13.54 14.99 -11.66
C ALA A 95 12.15 15.52 -11.32
N THR A 96 11.15 15.26 -12.16
CA THR A 96 9.79 15.79 -12.05
C THR A 96 8.73 14.71 -12.33
N GLY A 97 7.54 14.93 -11.79
CA GLY A 97 6.34 14.16 -12.11
C GLY A 97 6.33 12.69 -11.65
N LEU A 98 7.29 12.21 -10.85
CA LEU A 98 7.23 10.87 -10.26
C LEU A 98 7.37 10.98 -8.75
N LEU A 99 6.34 10.53 -8.02
CA LEU A 99 6.25 10.63 -6.58
C LEU A 99 6.23 9.22 -5.96
N PRO A 100 7.15 8.87 -5.04
CA PRO A 100 6.95 7.70 -4.20
C PRO A 100 5.81 7.94 -3.21
N ILE A 101 4.88 7.00 -3.19
CA ILE A 101 3.69 7.05 -2.33
C ILE A 101 3.62 5.84 -1.38
N GLY A 102 4.58 4.93 -1.46
CA GLY A 102 4.65 3.78 -0.57
C GLY A 102 5.84 2.86 -0.85
N ARG A 103 6.02 1.85 -0.02
CA ARG A 103 7.04 0.80 -0.17
C ARG A 103 6.56 -0.52 0.38
N ASP A 104 7.13 -1.60 -0.12
CA ASP A 104 6.96 -2.90 0.52
C ASP A 104 7.95 -3.08 1.70
N GLY A 105 7.83 -4.22 2.38
CA GLY A 105 8.79 -4.64 3.41
C GLY A 105 10.19 -4.97 2.86
N GLY A 106 10.36 -4.93 1.54
CA GLY A 106 11.62 -5.17 0.83
C GLY A 106 12.15 -3.90 0.18
N ALA A 107 12.39 -3.97 -1.14
CA ALA A 107 12.98 -2.89 -1.93
C ALA A 107 12.04 -2.36 -3.03
N SER A 108 10.80 -2.83 -3.10
CA SER A 108 9.84 -2.36 -4.09
C SER A 108 9.19 -1.06 -3.62
N VAL A 109 8.92 -0.16 -4.57
CA VAL A 109 8.38 1.18 -4.28
C VAL A 109 7.09 1.38 -5.06
N LEU A 110 6.06 1.87 -4.38
CA LEU A 110 4.81 2.32 -5.00
C LEU A 110 4.96 3.78 -5.43
N LEU A 111 4.57 4.08 -6.65
CA LEU A 111 4.82 5.35 -7.33
C LEU A 111 3.51 5.89 -7.91
N LEU A 112 3.30 7.19 -7.74
CA LEU A 112 2.33 7.98 -8.50
C LEU A 112 3.04 8.67 -9.65
N ASP A 113 2.64 8.33 -10.88
CA ASP A 113 3.25 8.84 -12.11
C ASP A 113 2.39 9.94 -12.74
N LEU A 114 2.89 11.16 -12.64
CA LEU A 114 2.31 12.41 -13.14
C LEU A 114 2.99 12.91 -14.41
N ARG A 115 3.99 12.18 -14.90
CA ARG A 115 4.73 12.59 -16.11
C ARG A 115 3.79 12.56 -17.30
N GLU A 116 3.89 13.59 -18.13
CA GLU A 116 3.08 13.74 -19.34
C GLU A 116 1.56 13.83 -19.06
N GLY A 117 1.17 14.28 -17.87
CA GLY A 117 -0.23 14.45 -17.48
C GLY A 117 -0.94 13.16 -17.09
N ARG A 118 -0.18 12.08 -16.85
CA ARG A 118 -0.69 10.82 -16.32
C ARG A 118 -1.06 10.96 -14.84
N GLN A 119 -1.66 9.91 -14.30
CA GLN A 119 -2.01 9.76 -12.88
C GLN A 119 -1.98 8.28 -12.50
N ASP A 120 -1.11 7.53 -13.18
CA ASP A 120 -1.02 6.08 -13.02
C ASP A 120 -0.38 5.76 -11.67
N ILE A 121 -0.90 4.72 -11.03
CA ILE A 121 -0.24 4.07 -9.90
C ILE A 121 0.60 2.94 -10.47
N GLY A 122 1.90 3.02 -10.28
CA GLY A 122 2.84 1.97 -10.68
C GLY A 122 3.69 1.49 -9.52
N ALA A 123 4.22 0.29 -9.62
CA ALA A 123 5.22 -0.23 -8.72
C ALA A 123 6.54 -0.39 -9.47
N MET A 124 7.63 0.12 -8.88
CA MET A 124 8.96 -0.36 -9.22
C MET A 124 9.21 -1.61 -8.38
N VAL A 125 9.04 -2.77 -9.00
CA VAL A 125 9.17 -4.07 -8.36
C VAL A 125 10.62 -4.50 -8.40
N ALA A 126 11.22 -4.71 -7.23
CA ALA A 126 12.63 -5.05 -7.14
C ALA A 126 12.92 -6.46 -7.68
N GLY A 127 14.04 -6.59 -8.38
CA GLY A 127 14.60 -7.89 -8.76
C GLY A 127 14.98 -8.69 -7.51
N LEU A 128 14.77 -10.01 -7.55
CA LEU A 128 15.18 -10.87 -6.45
C LEU A 128 16.61 -11.38 -6.65
N PRO A 129 17.37 -11.63 -5.57
CA PRO A 129 18.67 -12.25 -5.70
C PRO A 129 18.61 -13.60 -6.43
N ALA A 130 19.62 -13.91 -7.24
CA ALA A 130 19.66 -15.12 -8.06
C ALA A 130 19.47 -16.44 -7.27
N TRP A 131 19.86 -16.48 -5.98
CA TRP A 131 19.74 -17.66 -5.12
C TRP A 131 18.28 -17.98 -4.75
N THR A 132 17.35 -17.03 -4.91
CA THR A 132 15.92 -17.27 -4.68
C THR A 132 15.28 -18.11 -5.78
N GLY A 133 15.97 -18.30 -6.91
CA GLY A 133 15.44 -18.96 -8.10
C GLY A 133 14.33 -18.17 -8.81
N ARG A 134 14.01 -16.96 -8.33
CA ARG A 134 13.01 -16.03 -8.87
C ARG A 134 13.68 -14.76 -9.39
N ARG A 135 13.09 -14.13 -10.42
CA ARG A 135 13.51 -12.87 -11.10
C ARG A 135 15.03 -12.63 -11.21
N GLN A 136 15.65 -13.08 -12.30
CA GLN A 136 17.02 -12.69 -12.66
C GLN A 136 17.10 -11.49 -13.63
N GLN A 137 15.97 -10.89 -14.02
CA GLN A 137 15.89 -9.88 -15.08
C GLN A 137 16.05 -8.43 -14.59
N GLY A 138 16.25 -8.22 -13.28
CA GLY A 138 16.39 -6.90 -12.67
C GLY A 138 15.05 -6.30 -12.24
N ASP A 139 15.08 -5.01 -11.90
CA ASP A 139 13.92 -4.24 -11.46
C ASP A 139 12.97 -3.97 -12.63
N GLU A 140 11.67 -3.96 -12.36
CA GLU A 140 10.64 -3.76 -13.38
C GLU A 140 9.59 -2.74 -12.92
N TYR A 141 9.22 -1.81 -13.80
CA TYR A 141 8.10 -0.90 -13.57
C TYR A 141 6.80 -1.49 -14.10
N VAL A 142 5.83 -1.71 -13.22
CA VAL A 142 4.52 -2.28 -13.53
C VAL A 142 3.43 -1.25 -13.21
N VAL A 143 2.56 -0.97 -14.17
CA VAL A 143 1.35 -0.16 -13.92
C VAL A 143 0.30 -1.04 -13.25
N LEU A 144 -0.18 -0.59 -12.09
CA LEU A 144 -1.19 -1.30 -11.29
C LEU A 144 -2.59 -0.74 -11.55
N ALA A 145 -2.72 0.58 -11.62
CA ALA A 145 -4.00 1.26 -11.83
C ALA A 145 -3.81 2.63 -12.52
N ASP A 146 -4.89 3.18 -13.03
CA ASP A 146 -4.94 4.48 -13.73
C ASP A 146 -5.26 5.67 -12.81
N SER A 147 -5.48 5.42 -11.52
CA SER A 147 -5.77 6.42 -10.49
C SER A 147 -5.52 5.83 -9.11
N PHE A 148 -5.42 6.70 -8.10
CA PHE A 148 -5.19 6.25 -6.72
C PHE A 148 -6.41 5.50 -6.19
N ASN A 149 -7.62 5.99 -6.46
CA ASN A 149 -8.84 5.27 -6.08
C ASN A 149 -8.96 3.90 -6.78
N ALA A 150 -8.63 3.81 -8.06
CA ALA A 150 -8.65 2.51 -8.76
C ALA A 150 -7.61 1.54 -8.17
N TYR A 151 -6.46 2.04 -7.71
CA TYR A 151 -5.50 1.21 -6.97
C TYR A 151 -6.08 0.69 -5.65
N LEU A 152 -6.74 1.55 -4.86
CA LEU A 152 -7.39 1.13 -3.62
C LEU A 152 -8.49 0.08 -3.88
N ASP A 153 -9.23 0.21 -4.97
CA ASP A 153 -10.28 -0.75 -5.36
C ASP A 153 -9.69 -2.12 -5.78
N LEU A 154 -8.38 -2.22 -6.09
CA LEU A 154 -7.68 -3.49 -6.37
C LEU A 154 -7.12 -4.17 -5.11
N LEU A 155 -7.06 -3.47 -3.98
CA LEU A 155 -6.54 -4.01 -2.73
C LEU A 155 -7.48 -5.10 -2.19
N HIS A 156 -6.90 -6.23 -1.78
CA HIS A 156 -7.66 -7.36 -1.28
C HIS A 156 -6.89 -8.13 -0.21
N LEU A 157 -7.63 -8.90 0.60
CA LEU A 157 -7.02 -9.85 1.53
C LEU A 157 -6.72 -11.16 0.80
N SER A 158 -5.42 -11.43 0.57
CA SER A 158 -5.01 -12.70 -0.01
C SER A 158 -5.28 -13.87 0.96
N GLN A 159 -5.37 -15.08 0.41
CA GLN A 159 -5.55 -16.28 1.21
C GLN A 159 -4.42 -16.46 2.23
N GLU A 160 -3.18 -16.23 1.80
CA GLU A 160 -1.99 -16.34 2.66
C GLU A 160 -2.08 -15.37 3.84
N ARG A 161 -2.40 -14.09 3.56
CA ARG A 161 -2.56 -13.06 4.59
C ARG A 161 -3.64 -13.38 5.61
N ILE A 162 -4.81 -13.85 5.15
CA ILE A 162 -5.91 -14.20 6.08
C ILE A 162 -5.48 -15.33 7.01
N VAL A 163 -4.88 -16.39 6.45
CA VAL A 163 -4.44 -17.55 7.23
C VAL A 163 -3.31 -17.17 8.18
N GLU A 164 -2.34 -16.38 7.72
CA GLU A 164 -1.24 -15.89 8.55
C GLU A 164 -1.76 -15.03 9.70
N HIS A 165 -2.63 -14.06 9.42
CA HIS A 165 -3.22 -13.19 10.45
C HIS A 165 -3.97 -14.00 11.50
N ILE A 166 -4.90 -14.87 11.07
CA ILE A 166 -5.63 -15.76 11.99
C ILE A 166 -4.63 -16.52 12.86
N ASN A 167 -3.57 -17.08 12.29
CA ASN A 167 -2.58 -17.88 13.01
C ASN A 167 -1.56 -17.11 13.85
N HIS A 168 -1.54 -15.79 13.85
CA HIS A 168 -0.51 -15.04 14.58
C HIS A 168 -1.03 -13.90 15.44
N PHE A 169 -2.26 -13.40 15.22
CA PHE A 169 -2.78 -12.34 16.07
C PHE A 169 -2.87 -12.78 17.54
N VAL A 170 -2.63 -11.82 18.43
CA VAL A 170 -2.72 -12.01 19.88
C VAL A 170 -4.20 -12.08 20.26
N ILE A 171 -4.63 -13.18 20.88
CA ILE A 171 -6.04 -13.40 21.19
C ILE A 171 -6.43 -12.62 22.45
N SER A 172 -7.31 -11.63 22.27
CA SER A 172 -8.05 -10.93 23.32
C SER A 172 -9.46 -10.60 22.81
N ALA A 173 -10.37 -10.21 23.70
CA ALA A 173 -11.72 -9.82 23.26
C ALA A 173 -11.68 -8.70 22.21
N ASP A 174 -10.83 -7.69 22.44
CA ASP A 174 -10.71 -6.53 21.55
C ASP A 174 -10.11 -6.91 20.19
N THR A 175 -9.06 -7.74 20.17
CA THR A 175 -8.41 -8.14 18.91
C THR A 175 -9.25 -9.14 18.11
N ILE A 176 -10.08 -9.95 18.77
CA ILE A 176 -11.06 -10.81 18.11
C ILE A 176 -12.06 -9.96 17.34
N GLU A 177 -12.71 -8.99 18.01
CA GLU A 177 -13.73 -8.16 17.37
C GLU A 177 -13.13 -7.30 16.26
N ALA A 178 -11.94 -6.72 16.45
CA ALA A 178 -11.22 -5.99 15.40
C ALA A 178 -10.87 -6.89 14.20
N THR A 179 -10.46 -8.14 14.43
CA THR A 179 -10.17 -9.10 13.35
C THR A 179 -11.44 -9.50 12.59
N LEU A 180 -12.57 -9.70 13.30
CA LEU A 180 -13.85 -10.00 12.67
C LEU A 180 -14.31 -8.85 11.77
N GLU A 181 -14.23 -7.61 12.26
CA GLU A 181 -14.57 -6.41 11.49
C GLU A 181 -13.70 -6.28 10.22
N TRP A 182 -12.38 -6.42 10.38
CA TRP A 182 -11.44 -6.35 9.26
C TRP A 182 -11.68 -7.43 8.20
N LEU A 183 -11.90 -8.69 8.60
CA LEU A 183 -12.18 -9.77 7.65
C LEU A 183 -13.54 -9.63 6.97
N ASP A 184 -14.56 -9.14 7.68
CA ASP A 184 -15.89 -8.89 7.13
C ASP A 184 -15.88 -7.85 6.03
N GLN A 185 -15.10 -6.80 6.25
CA GLN A 185 -14.93 -5.70 5.33
C GLN A 185 -14.04 -6.10 4.14
N GLY A 186 -12.90 -6.74 4.39
CA GLY A 186 -11.87 -7.03 3.38
C GLY A 186 -11.99 -8.38 2.66
N SER A 187 -12.81 -9.33 3.13
CA SER A 187 -12.92 -10.66 2.53
C SER A 187 -14.34 -11.25 2.60
N PRO A 188 -15.27 -10.82 1.74
CA PRO A 188 -16.62 -11.39 1.70
C PRO A 188 -16.62 -12.94 1.61
N GLY A 189 -17.37 -13.60 2.50
CA GLY A 189 -17.46 -15.07 2.58
C GLY A 189 -16.27 -15.76 3.25
N TRP A 190 -15.39 -15.02 3.95
CA TRP A 190 -14.26 -15.61 4.68
C TRP A 190 -14.74 -16.56 5.79
N ARG A 191 -15.88 -16.28 6.42
CA ARG A 191 -16.42 -17.08 7.53
C ARG A 191 -16.68 -18.52 7.13
N GLU A 192 -17.18 -18.76 5.93
CA GLU A 192 -17.36 -20.11 5.40
C GLU A 192 -16.02 -20.73 5.00
N ARG A 193 -15.16 -19.97 4.30
CA ARG A 193 -13.88 -20.48 3.76
C ARG A 193 -12.85 -20.83 4.82
N TYR A 194 -12.78 -20.05 5.90
CA TYR A 194 -11.75 -20.16 6.94
C TYR A 194 -12.32 -20.56 8.31
N ARG A 195 -13.57 -21.04 8.36
CA ARG A 195 -14.25 -21.51 9.58
C ARG A 195 -13.38 -22.44 10.40
N GLU A 196 -12.81 -23.45 9.77
CA GLU A 196 -12.01 -24.48 10.45
C GLU A 196 -10.74 -23.87 11.06
N VAL A 197 -10.05 -23.01 10.32
CA VAL A 197 -8.82 -22.34 10.78
C VAL A 197 -9.13 -21.40 11.96
N TRP A 198 -10.21 -20.61 11.86
CA TRP A 198 -10.66 -19.73 12.93
C TRP A 198 -11.05 -20.53 14.18
N ASN A 199 -11.96 -21.50 14.05
CA ASN A 199 -12.48 -22.26 15.19
C ASN A 199 -11.42 -23.13 15.87
N ALA A 200 -10.37 -23.55 15.14
CA ALA A 200 -9.24 -24.26 15.73
C ALA A 200 -8.40 -23.39 16.68
N ARG A 201 -8.38 -22.07 16.47
CA ARG A 201 -7.54 -21.15 17.24
C ARG A 201 -8.33 -20.28 18.22
N VAL A 202 -9.47 -19.73 17.80
CA VAL A 202 -10.32 -18.83 18.58
C VAL A 202 -11.46 -19.63 19.21
N VAL A 203 -11.12 -20.47 20.18
CA VAL A 203 -12.05 -21.45 20.78
C VAL A 203 -13.21 -20.82 21.56
N ASP A 204 -12.99 -19.63 22.13
CA ASP A 204 -13.98 -18.94 22.96
C ASP A 204 -14.99 -18.12 22.14
N ARG A 205 -14.77 -17.99 20.82
CA ARG A 205 -15.62 -17.21 19.91
C ARG A 205 -15.69 -17.86 18.52
N PRO A 206 -16.29 -19.05 18.38
CA PRO A 206 -16.39 -19.73 17.09
C PRO A 206 -17.36 -19.02 16.15
N ILE A 207 -17.17 -19.23 14.84
CA ILE A 207 -18.01 -18.74 13.75
C ILE A 207 -18.63 -19.87 12.95
#